data_AF-V6I6Q4-F1
#
_entry.id   AF-V6I6Q4-F1
#
_cell.length_a   1.000
_cell.length_b   1.000
_cell.length_c   1.000
_cell.angle_alpha   90.00
_cell.angle_beta   90.00
_cell.angle_gamma   90.00
#
_symmetry.space_group_name_H-M   'P 1'
#
loop_
_entity.id
_entity.type
_entity.pdbx_description
1 polymer ?
#
loop_
_entity_poly.entity_id
_entity_poly.type
_entity_poly.pdbx_seq_one_letter_code
_entity_poly.pdbx_strand_id
1 'polypeptide(L)'
;MLTFDLVVSGVTQKSIEANSNVFTDAFTISNNFGRNLKVKAIQIKYKKELKTAQIKISQNGDSTPFIKETPLAQLGSSHEAEIGFKLFPVNLVFTHQSNFSIELKPAGVIIDKDDVSVSLFCDHIRAAAPAKK
;
A
#
# COMPACT_ATOMS: atom_id res chain seq x y z
N MET A 1 17.58 -14.69 -20.30
CA MET A 1 16.85 -14.47 -19.04
C MET A 1 16.03 -13.20 -19.23
N LEU A 2 14.71 -13.23 -19.07
CA LEU A 2 13.87 -12.03 -19.16
C LEU A 2 14.03 -11.23 -17.87
N THR A 3 14.65 -10.06 -17.94
CA THR A 3 14.75 -9.13 -16.82
C THR A 3 13.57 -8.17 -16.91
N PHE A 4 12.71 -8.17 -15.90
CA PHE A 4 11.61 -7.21 -15.80
C PHE A 4 12.11 -5.94 -15.10
N ASP A 5 11.73 -4.78 -15.65
CA ASP A 5 12.15 -3.47 -15.11
C ASP A 5 11.48 -3.13 -13.77
N LEU A 6 10.29 -3.68 -13.53
CA LEU A 6 9.57 -3.62 -12.26
C LEU A 6 9.11 -5.01 -11.88
N VAL A 7 9.47 -5.46 -10.67
CA VAL A 7 9.04 -6.76 -10.14
C VAL A 7 8.29 -6.51 -8.84
N VAL A 8 7.07 -7.04 -8.74
CA VAL A 8 6.32 -7.13 -7.50
C VAL A 8 6.40 -8.58 -7.02
N SER A 9 6.97 -8.81 -5.85
CA SER A 9 7.22 -10.16 -5.33
C SER A 9 6.83 -10.30 -3.86
N GLY A 10 6.55 -11.54 -3.45
CA GLY A 10 6.44 -11.91 -2.05
C GLY A 10 5.24 -11.36 -1.31
N VAL A 11 4.01 -11.62 -1.80
CA VAL A 11 2.77 -11.56 -1.02
C VAL A 11 2.93 -12.52 0.17
N THR A 12 3.55 -12.03 1.24
CA THR A 12 3.92 -12.86 2.38
C THR A 12 2.84 -12.63 3.43
N GLN A 13 1.85 -13.52 3.46
CA GLN A 13 0.97 -13.61 4.62
C GLN A 13 1.84 -13.95 5.81
N LYS A 14 2.06 -12.99 6.71
CA LYS A 14 2.56 -13.33 8.04
C LYS A 14 1.49 -14.18 8.70
N SER A 15 1.87 -15.37 9.18
CA SER A 15 0.94 -16.27 9.85
C SER A 15 0.19 -15.50 10.93
N ILE A 16 -1.11 -15.42 10.76
CA ILE A 16 -2.01 -14.82 11.73
C ILE A 16 -2.06 -15.82 12.90
N GLU A 17 -1.62 -15.44 14.10
CA GLU A 17 -1.86 -16.25 15.29
C GLU A 17 -3.38 -16.47 15.41
N ALA A 18 -3.84 -17.68 15.72
CA ALA A 18 -5.26 -18.03 15.72
C ALA A 18 -6.16 -17.13 16.61
N ASN A 19 -5.55 -16.36 17.53
CA ASN A 19 -6.22 -15.42 18.43
C ASN A 19 -5.98 -13.94 18.06
N SER A 20 -5.12 -13.68 17.07
CA SER A 20 -4.91 -12.35 16.50
C SER A 20 -5.88 -12.20 15.34
N ASN A 21 -6.91 -11.37 15.46
CA ASN A 21 -7.73 -11.05 14.29
C ASN A 21 -6.99 -10.13 13.29
N VAL A 22 -5.70 -9.86 13.45
CA VAL A 22 -4.93 -8.94 12.58
C VAL A 22 -4.53 -9.63 11.27
N PHE A 23 -4.98 -9.09 10.15
CA PHE A 23 -4.53 -9.50 8.81
C PHE A 23 -3.33 -8.66 8.40
N THR A 24 -2.22 -9.29 8.04
CA THR A 24 -1.04 -8.59 7.50
C THR A 24 -0.68 -9.15 6.15
N ASP A 25 -0.69 -8.28 5.14
CA ASP A 25 -0.10 -8.55 3.84
C ASP A 25 1.15 -7.69 3.66
N ALA A 26 2.13 -8.23 2.96
CA ALA A 26 3.35 -7.53 2.64
C ALA A 26 3.78 -7.92 1.24
N PHE A 27 4.30 -6.97 0.49
CA PHE A 27 4.87 -7.20 -0.82
C PHE A 27 6.11 -6.33 -1.02
N THR A 28 7.01 -6.83 -1.84
CA THR A 28 8.24 -6.17 -2.22
C THR A 28 8.12 -5.65 -3.63
N ILE A 29 8.53 -4.41 -3.85
CA ILE A 29 8.72 -3.85 -5.18
C ILE A 29 10.20 -3.66 -5.41
N SER A 30 10.72 -4.34 -6.43
CA SER A 30 12.08 -4.16 -6.93
C SER A 30 12.04 -3.30 -8.20
N ASN A 31 12.88 -2.27 -8.21
CA ASN A 31 13.02 -1.30 -9.29
C ASN A 31 14.35 -1.50 -10.02
N ASN A 32 14.27 -1.98 -11.25
CA ASN A 32 15.43 -2.20 -12.11
C ASN A 32 15.57 -1.14 -13.21
N PHE A 33 14.75 -0.07 -13.20
CA PHE A 33 14.85 1.02 -14.17
C PHE A 33 16.13 1.87 -14.03
N GLY A 34 16.95 1.64 -12.99
CA GLY A 34 18.16 2.42 -12.71
C GLY A 34 17.90 3.87 -12.32
N ARG A 35 16.68 4.19 -11.84
CA ARG A 35 16.21 5.56 -11.54
C ARG A 35 15.07 5.56 -10.53
N ASN A 36 14.88 6.67 -9.84
CA ASN A 36 13.89 6.80 -8.78
C ASN A 36 12.45 6.64 -9.29
N LEU A 37 11.65 5.88 -8.55
CA LEU A 37 10.20 5.82 -8.69
C LEU A 37 9.54 6.55 -7.52
N LYS A 38 8.44 7.24 -7.80
CA LYS A 38 7.65 7.97 -6.82
C LYS A 38 6.28 7.34 -6.66
N VAL A 39 5.95 6.84 -5.47
CA VAL A 39 4.57 6.50 -5.13
C VAL A 39 3.85 7.81 -4.81
N LYS A 40 2.81 8.12 -5.59
CA LYS A 40 1.99 9.33 -5.44
C LYS A 40 0.70 9.07 -4.68
N ALA A 41 0.17 7.87 -4.77
CA ALA A 41 -1.03 7.49 -4.06
C ALA A 41 -1.08 5.99 -3.77
N ILE A 42 -1.81 5.65 -2.71
CA ILE A 42 -2.17 4.29 -2.36
C ILE A 42 -3.69 4.22 -2.40
N GLN A 43 -4.25 3.38 -3.27
CA GLN A 43 -5.67 3.10 -3.27
C GLN A 43 -5.97 1.91 -2.38
N ILE A 44 -6.98 2.04 -1.53
CA ILE A 44 -7.52 0.93 -0.75
C ILE A 44 -8.98 0.78 -1.11
N LYS A 45 -9.40 -0.44 -1.48
CA LYS A 45 -10.82 -0.81 -1.59
C LYS A 45 -11.19 -1.79 -0.50
N TYR A 46 -12.37 -1.63 0.09
CA TYR A 46 -12.83 -2.47 1.20
C TYR A 46 -14.34 -2.65 1.20
N LYS A 47 -14.82 -3.78 1.72
CA LYS A 47 -16.25 -4.03 2.00
C LYS A 47 -16.79 -3.06 3.05
N LYS A 48 -18.04 -2.62 2.93
CA LYS A 48 -18.65 -1.60 3.80
C LYS A 48 -18.64 -1.97 5.29
N GLU A 49 -18.65 -3.25 5.62
CA GLU A 49 -18.66 -3.77 6.99
C GLU A 49 -17.33 -3.48 7.71
N LEU A 50 -16.25 -3.28 6.96
CA LEU A 50 -14.92 -3.05 7.49
C LEU A 50 -14.65 -1.58 7.88
N LYS A 51 -15.65 -0.69 7.83
CA LYS A 51 -15.50 0.73 8.18
C LYS A 51 -14.84 0.95 9.54
N THR A 52 -15.09 0.09 10.52
CA THR A 52 -14.52 0.23 11.87
C THR A 52 -13.09 -0.31 12.00
N ALA A 53 -12.61 -1.11 11.04
CA ALA A 53 -11.26 -1.65 11.08
C ALA A 53 -10.20 -0.55 10.91
N GLN A 54 -9.05 -0.77 11.51
CA GLN A 54 -7.88 0.10 11.36
C GLN A 54 -6.97 -0.46 10.27
N ILE A 55 -6.41 0.42 9.47
CA ILE A 55 -5.36 0.09 8.52
C ILE A 55 -4.06 0.76 8.94
N LYS A 56 -2.97 0.01 8.88
CA LYS A 56 -1.61 0.47 9.04
C LYS A 56 -0.84 0.15 7.77
N ILE A 57 -0.37 1.17 7.09
CA ILE A 57 0.47 1.07 5.91
C ILE A 57 1.88 1.41 6.35
N SER A 58 2.82 0.52 6.06
CA SER A 58 4.23 0.74 6.30
C SER A 58 5.03 0.52 5.03
N GLN A 59 6.08 1.31 4.87
CA GLN A 59 7.07 1.15 3.83
C GLN A 59 8.45 1.22 4.44
N ASN A 60 9.22 0.16 4.22
CA ASN A 60 10.62 0.05 4.57
C ASN A 60 11.41 -0.21 3.28
N GLY A 61 12.18 0.78 2.84
CA GLY A 61 13.01 0.70 1.64
C GLY A 61 14.37 1.36 1.86
N ASP A 62 15.02 1.71 0.76
CA ASP A 62 16.26 2.50 0.74
C ASP A 62 16.06 3.99 1.08
N SER A 63 14.81 4.41 1.36
CA SER A 63 14.39 5.76 1.74
C SER A 63 13.95 5.87 3.20
N THR A 64 13.56 7.07 3.64
CA THR A 64 12.95 7.30 4.96
C THR A 64 11.76 6.35 5.16
N PRO A 65 11.72 5.60 6.28
CA PRO A 65 10.59 4.76 6.62
C PRO A 65 9.29 5.55 6.68
N PHE A 66 8.23 4.98 6.16
CA PHE A 66 6.90 5.57 6.22
C PHE A 66 5.97 4.63 6.99
N ILE A 67 5.24 5.17 7.96
CA ILE A 67 4.18 4.46 8.68
C ILE A 67 2.97 5.39 8.77
N LYS A 68 1.80 4.87 8.40
CA LYS A 68 0.52 5.55 8.56
C LYS A 68 -0.52 4.58 9.08
N GLU A 69 -1.09 4.91 10.24
CA GLU A 69 -2.18 4.18 10.84
C GLU A 69 -3.44 5.07 10.88
N THR A 70 -4.58 4.53 10.45
CA THR A 70 -5.84 5.28 10.38
C THR A 70 -7.05 4.34 10.30
N PRO A 71 -8.22 4.73 10.84
CA PRO A 71 -9.46 3.97 10.64
C PRO A 71 -9.90 3.98 9.18
N LEU A 72 -10.40 2.85 8.66
CA LEU A 72 -10.96 2.77 7.31
C LEU A 72 -12.14 3.75 7.12
N ALA A 73 -12.96 3.99 8.14
CA ALA A 73 -14.04 4.99 8.09
C ALA A 73 -13.55 6.41 7.82
N GLN A 74 -12.38 6.81 8.36
CA GLN A 74 -11.80 8.13 8.10
C GLN A 74 -11.26 8.23 6.67
N LEU A 75 -11.10 7.10 6.00
CA LEU A 75 -10.81 7.06 4.58
C LEU A 75 -12.06 7.36 3.72
N GLY A 76 -13.26 7.41 4.29
CA GLY A 76 -14.47 7.87 3.62
C GLY A 76 -14.94 6.90 2.54
N SER A 77 -16.12 6.30 2.74
CA SER A 77 -16.88 5.69 1.65
C SER A 77 -18.05 6.60 1.32
N SER A 78 -18.49 6.63 0.05
CA SER A 78 -19.87 7.02 -0.21
C SER A 78 -20.74 6.07 0.63
N HIS A 79 -21.68 6.60 1.38
CA HIS A 79 -22.37 5.88 2.46
C HIS A 79 -23.14 4.62 2.00
N GLU A 80 -23.23 4.37 0.69
CA GLU A 80 -24.11 3.37 0.08
C GLU A 80 -23.42 2.41 -0.92
N ALA A 81 -22.11 2.53 -1.18
CA ALA A 81 -21.44 1.60 -2.11
C ALA A 81 -21.11 0.25 -1.44
N GLU A 82 -21.40 -0.86 -2.13
CA GLU A 82 -21.02 -2.22 -1.69
C GLU A 82 -19.50 -2.37 -1.53
N ILE A 83 -18.72 -1.60 -2.30
CA ILE A 83 -17.26 -1.53 -2.21
C ILE A 83 -16.86 -0.04 -2.09
N GLY A 84 -16.29 0.33 -0.95
CA GLY A 84 -15.68 1.64 -0.77
C GLY A 84 -14.29 1.68 -1.39
N PHE A 85 -13.85 2.83 -1.94
CA PHE A 85 -12.46 3.03 -2.33
C PHE A 85 -11.96 4.44 -1.99
N LYS A 86 -10.68 4.59 -1.66
CA LYS A 86 -10.03 5.91 -1.51
C LYS A 86 -8.59 5.89 -2.00
N LEU A 87 -8.13 7.01 -2.56
CA LEU A 87 -6.74 7.30 -2.84
C LEU A 87 -6.12 8.08 -1.66
N PHE A 88 -5.10 7.51 -1.05
CA PHE A 88 -4.29 8.17 -0.03
C PHE A 88 -3.07 8.79 -0.70
N PRO A 89 -2.98 10.13 -0.80
CA PRO A 89 -1.83 10.77 -1.41
C PRO A 89 -0.60 10.53 -0.54
N VAL A 90 0.48 10.09 -1.18
CA VAL A 90 1.78 9.89 -0.55
C VAL A 90 2.86 10.52 -1.40
N ASN A 91 4.01 10.78 -0.78
CA ASN A 91 5.20 11.23 -1.46
C ASN A 91 6.36 10.33 -1.04
N LEU A 92 6.33 9.08 -1.49
CA LEU A 92 7.37 8.10 -1.20
C LEU A 92 8.23 7.92 -2.45
N VAL A 93 9.53 7.81 -2.26
CA VAL A 93 10.50 7.63 -3.34
C VAL A 93 11.33 6.40 -3.00
N PHE A 94 11.52 5.51 -3.96
CA PHE A 94 12.42 4.37 -3.81
C PHE A 94 13.29 4.21 -5.06
N THR A 95 14.53 3.74 -4.87
CA THR A 95 15.52 3.68 -5.95
C THR A 95 15.77 2.26 -6.41
N HIS A 96 15.97 1.32 -5.49
CA HIS A 96 16.34 -0.07 -5.82
C HIS A 96 15.26 -1.05 -5.38
N GLN A 97 14.81 -0.95 -4.14
CA GLN A 97 13.82 -1.85 -3.58
C GLN A 97 13.06 -1.15 -2.46
N SER A 98 11.77 -1.47 -2.37
CA SER A 98 10.93 -1.04 -1.28
C SER A 98 10.01 -2.17 -0.85
N ASN A 99 9.93 -2.41 0.46
CA ASN A 99 9.01 -3.37 1.04
C ASN A 99 7.82 -2.60 1.59
N PHE A 100 6.63 -2.89 1.09
CA PHE A 100 5.39 -2.34 1.60
C PHE A 100 4.70 -3.40 2.44
N SER A 101 4.16 -3.02 3.58
CA SER A 101 3.31 -3.88 4.40
C SER A 101 2.04 -3.15 4.78
N ILE A 102 0.92 -3.83 4.59
CA ILE A 102 -0.41 -3.37 4.95
C ILE A 102 -0.94 -4.32 6.01
N GLU A 103 -1.24 -3.74 7.16
CA GLU A 103 -1.78 -4.43 8.32
C GLU A 103 -3.20 -3.91 8.56
N LEU A 104 -4.16 -4.81 8.61
CA LEU A 104 -5.55 -4.57 8.93
C LEU A 104 -5.84 -5.13 10.31
N LYS A 105 -6.24 -4.26 11.23
CA LYS A 105 -6.69 -4.64 12.57
C LYS A 105 -8.21 -4.52 12.61
N PRO A 106 -8.95 -5.61 12.77
CA PRO A 106 -10.40 -5.54 12.89
C PRO A 106 -10.81 -4.93 14.22
N ALA A 107 -11.95 -4.25 14.18
CA ALA A 107 -12.63 -3.72 15.34
C ALA A 107 -14.01 -4.39 15.45
N GLY A 108 -14.02 -5.66 15.86
CA GLY A 108 -15.23 -6.45 16.06
C GLY A 108 -15.87 -7.03 14.78
N VAL A 109 -15.13 -7.08 13.67
CA VAL A 109 -15.59 -7.63 12.38
C VAL A 109 -14.58 -8.67 11.88
N ILE A 110 -15.05 -9.77 11.32
CA ILE A 110 -14.18 -10.78 10.69
C ILE A 110 -13.71 -10.23 9.33
N ILE A 111 -12.42 -10.37 9.03
CA ILE A 111 -11.81 -9.90 7.78
C ILE A 111 -11.42 -11.11 6.94
N ASP A 112 -11.93 -11.19 5.71
CA ASP A 112 -11.39 -12.10 4.69
C ASP A 112 -10.34 -11.37 3.83
N LYS A 113 -9.37 -12.12 3.29
CA LYS A 113 -8.36 -11.60 2.36
C LYS A 113 -8.97 -10.98 1.10
N ASP A 114 -10.12 -11.48 0.66
CA ASP A 114 -10.79 -11.01 -0.56
C ASP A 114 -11.68 -9.77 -0.28
N ASP A 115 -11.77 -9.33 0.98
CA ASP A 115 -12.57 -8.17 1.40
C ASP A 115 -11.85 -6.85 1.24
N VAL A 116 -10.52 -6.87 1.08
CA VAL A 116 -9.67 -5.69 0.95
C VAL A 116 -8.70 -5.85 -0.22
N SER A 117 -8.59 -4.81 -1.04
CA SER A 117 -7.56 -4.72 -2.07
C SER A 117 -6.79 -3.42 -1.92
N VAL A 118 -5.48 -3.49 -2.19
CA VAL A 118 -4.61 -2.32 -2.19
C VAL A 118 -3.90 -2.20 -3.52
N SER A 119 -3.80 -0.97 -4.02
CA SER A 119 -3.12 -0.65 -5.26
C SER A 119 -2.19 0.54 -5.06
N LEU A 120 -1.00 0.50 -5.66
CA LEU A 120 -0.03 1.60 -5.61
C LEU A 120 0.01 2.34 -6.94
N PHE A 121 0.02 3.66 -6.87
CA PHE A 121 0.16 4.54 -8.03
C PHE A 121 1.57 5.10 -8.05
N CYS A 122 2.39 4.55 -8.94
CA CYS A 122 3.81 4.85 -9.07
C CYS A 122 4.06 5.64 -10.35
N ASP A 123 4.72 6.79 -10.22
CA ASP A 123 5.18 7.59 -11.34
C ASP A 123 6.71 7.51 -11.44
N HIS A 124 7.19 7.59 -12.67
CA HIS A 124 8.59 7.87 -12.92
C HIS A 124 8.92 9.34 -12.60
N ILE A 125 9.98 9.58 -11.81
CA ILE A 125 10.52 10.93 -11.62
C ILE A 125 11.33 11.29 -12.86
N ARG A 126 10.75 12.09 -13.76
CA ARG A 126 11.51 12.69 -14.87
C ARG A 126 12.58 13.61 -14.27
N ALA A 127 13.82 13.51 -14.76
CA ALA A 127 14.84 14.50 -14.48
C ALA A 127 14.27 15.90 -14.79
N ALA A 128 14.41 16.85 -13.86
CA ALA A 128 13.99 18.22 -14.12
C ALA A 128 14.74 18.71 -15.38
N ALA A 129 14.01 19.32 -16.32
CA ALA A 129 14.66 19.99 -17.42
C ALA A 129 15.65 21.01 -16.82
N PRO A 130 16.89 21.10 -17.33
CA PRO A 130 17.85 22.08 -16.82
C PRO A 130 17.20 23.46 -16.87
N ALA A 131 17.38 24.24 -15.80
CA ALA A 131 16.85 25.59 -15.74
C ALA A 131 17.28 26.33 -17.00
N LYS A 132 16.32 26.91 -17.73
CA LYS A 132 16.64 27.79 -18.86
C LYS A 132 17.45 28.94 -18.28
N LYS A 133 18.70 29.06 -18.74
CA LYS A 133 19.56 30.21 -18.46
C LYS A 133 18.94 31.48 -19.04
#